data_AF-A0A378U7S9-F1
#
_entry.id   AF-A0A378U7S9-F1
#
_cell.length_a   1.000
_cell.length_b   1.000
_cell.length_c   1.000
_cell.angle_alpha   90.00
_cell.angle_beta   90.00
_cell.angle_gamma   90.00
#
_symmetry.space_group_name_H-M   'P 1'
#
loop_
_entity.id
_entity.type
_entity.pdbx_description
1 polymer ?
#
loop_
_entity_poly.entity_id
_entity_poly.type
_entity_poly.pdbx_seq_one_letter_code
_entity_poly.pdbx_strand_id
1 'polypeptide(L)'
;MPPVVKTSWPPRTVIRRSSGLRTLESALYRNGLGPVAGVDEVGRGACAGPLVVAACVLGPNRMDSLASLDDSKKLGERERERLFP
;
A
#
# COMPACT_ATOMS: atom_id res chain seq x y z
N MET A 1 32.78 -1.39 29.17
CA MET A 1 31.34 -1.24 28.88
C MET A 1 31.19 -1.02 27.39
N PRO A 2 30.56 -1.92 26.62
CA PRO A 2 30.40 -1.68 25.19
C PRO A 2 29.41 -0.52 24.95
N PRO A 3 29.60 0.30 23.89
CA PRO A 3 28.73 1.43 23.61
C PRO A 3 27.32 0.93 23.25
N VAL A 4 26.30 1.54 23.87
CA VAL A 4 24.89 1.32 23.52
C VAL A 4 24.65 1.91 22.13
N VAL A 5 24.58 1.04 21.12
CA VAL A 5 24.16 1.44 19.77
C VAL A 5 22.71 1.91 19.89
N LYS A 6 22.47 3.22 19.80
CA LYS A 6 21.12 3.75 19.56
C LYS A 6 20.72 3.35 18.14
N THR A 7 20.22 2.14 17.97
CA THR A 7 19.57 1.74 16.73
C THR A 7 18.26 2.53 16.64
N SER A 8 18.29 3.64 15.90
CA SER A 8 17.07 4.31 15.48
C SER A 8 16.38 3.40 14.47
N TRP A 9 15.66 2.42 15.00
CA TRP A 9 14.83 1.53 14.23
C TRP A 9 13.40 2.07 14.23
N PRO A 10 12.73 2.17 13.07
CA PRO A 10 13.23 1.84 11.73
C PRO A 10 14.21 2.91 11.20
N PRO A 11 15.19 2.51 10.37
CA PRO A 11 16.13 3.46 9.75
C PRO A 11 15.38 4.48 8.91
N ARG A 12 15.78 5.76 9.03
CA ARG A 12 15.21 6.85 8.24
C ARG A 12 15.46 6.54 6.76
N THR A 13 14.40 6.22 6.03
CA THR A 13 14.51 5.85 4.62
C THR A 13 14.35 7.08 3.74
N VAL A 14 15.35 7.39 2.92
CA VAL A 14 15.25 8.44 1.90
C VAL A 14 14.37 7.93 0.77
N ILE A 15 13.14 8.44 0.71
CA ILE A 15 12.18 8.13 -0.35
C ILE A 15 12.52 9.02 -1.55
N ARG A 16 13.30 8.48 -2.50
CA ARG A 16 13.50 9.15 -3.79
C ARG A 16 12.24 8.95 -4.63
N ARG A 17 11.65 10.02 -5.18
CA ARG A 17 10.51 9.90 -6.09
C ARG A 17 10.91 9.03 -7.27
N SER A 18 10.41 7.79 -7.34
CA SER A 18 10.42 6.99 -8.57
C SER A 18 9.15 7.28 -9.35
N SER A 19 9.19 7.06 -10.66
CA SER A 19 8.11 7.32 -11.62
C SER A 19 6.94 6.32 -11.50
N GLY A 20 6.47 6.00 -10.29
CA GLY A 20 5.37 5.06 -10.06
C GLY A 20 4.78 5.08 -8.65
N LEU A 21 3.57 4.51 -8.53
CA LEU A 21 2.75 4.49 -7.31
C LEU A 21 3.37 3.69 -6.13
N ARG A 22 4.34 2.80 -6.39
CA ARG A 22 4.88 1.87 -5.37
C ARG A 22 6.19 2.33 -4.74
N THR A 23 6.50 3.62 -4.83
CA THR A 23 7.76 4.19 -4.33
C THR A 23 7.95 3.91 -2.83
N LEU A 24 6.87 4.04 -2.05
CA LEU A 24 6.87 3.80 -0.60
C LEU A 24 7.03 2.32 -0.25
N GLU A 25 6.23 1.44 -0.86
CA GLU A 25 6.33 -0.01 -0.63
C GLU A 25 7.74 -0.52 -0.95
N SER A 26 8.29 -0.13 -2.10
CA SER A 26 9.64 -0.54 -2.52
C SER A 26 10.70 -0.05 -1.55
N ALA A 27 10.54 1.15 -0.99
CA ALA A 27 11.44 1.71 0.00
C ALA A 27 11.41 0.89 1.30
N LEU A 28 10.24 0.48 1.78
CA LEU A 28 10.08 -0.35 2.98
C LEU A 28 10.65 -1.76 2.78
N TYR A 29 10.38 -2.39 1.64
CA TYR A 29 10.96 -3.70 1.30
C TYR A 29 12.49 -3.67 1.27
N ARG A 30 13.10 -2.65 0.65
CA ARG A 30 14.58 -2.51 0.60
C ARG A 30 15.22 -2.37 1.97
N ASN A 31 14.46 -1.93 2.99
CA ASN A 31 14.96 -1.79 4.36
C ASN A 31 14.62 -3.00 5.25
N GLY A 32 14.14 -4.11 4.66
CA GLY A 32 13.77 -5.32 5.41
C GLY A 32 12.50 -5.16 6.24
N LEU A 33 11.67 -4.16 5.94
CA LEU A 33 10.41 -3.87 6.65
C LEU A 33 9.18 -4.50 5.95
N GLY A 34 9.40 -5.46 5.06
CA GLY A 34 8.33 -6.23 4.43
C GLY A 34 7.81 -7.35 5.34
N PRO A 35 6.61 -7.91 5.07
CA PRO A 35 5.68 -7.54 4.01
C PRO A 35 4.99 -6.19 4.27
N VAL A 36 4.66 -5.46 3.20
CA VAL A 36 4.00 -4.14 3.27
C VAL A 36 2.52 -4.27 2.90
N ALA A 37 1.65 -3.73 3.74
CA ALA A 37 0.21 -3.59 3.44
C ALA A 37 -0.13 -2.13 3.12
N GLY A 38 -0.85 -1.91 2.02
CA GLY A 38 -1.56 -0.65 1.77
C GLY A 38 -2.90 -0.67 2.47
N VAL A 39 -3.30 0.46 3.09
CA VAL A 39 -4.56 0.59 3.84
C VAL A 39 -5.34 1.79 3.30
N ASP A 40 -6.66 1.63 3.12
CA ASP A 40 -7.56 2.72 2.70
C ASP A 40 -8.94 2.57 3.34
N GLU A 41 -9.70 3.67 3.42
CA GLU A 41 -11.04 3.71 4.00
C GLU A 41 -12.10 4.32 3.07
N VAL A 42 -13.34 3.84 3.21
CA VAL A 42 -14.51 4.36 2.51
C VAL A 42 -15.64 4.62 3.51
N GLY A 43 -16.35 5.73 3.31
CA GLY A 43 -17.54 6.07 4.12
C GLY A 43 -17.34 7.18 5.16
N ARG A 44 -16.15 7.80 5.25
CA ARG A 44 -15.87 8.88 6.22
C ARG A 44 -16.83 10.08 6.11
N GLY A 45 -17.40 10.33 4.93
CA GLY A 45 -18.30 11.45 4.66
C GLY A 45 -19.78 11.07 4.52
N ALA A 46 -20.16 9.81 4.79
CA ALA A 46 -21.54 9.38 4.66
C ALA A 46 -22.39 9.84 5.85
N CYS A 47 -23.62 10.31 5.60
CA CYS A 47 -24.56 10.70 6.66
C CYS A 47 -25.08 9.48 7.46
N ALA A 48 -25.04 8.29 6.86
CA ALA A 48 -25.40 7.02 7.48
C ALA A 48 -24.69 5.88 6.74
N GLY A 49 -24.52 4.74 7.42
CA GLY A 49 -23.79 3.57 6.92
C GLY A 49 -22.42 3.40 7.58
N PRO A 50 -21.77 2.23 7.42
CA PRO A 50 -20.51 1.93 8.08
C PRO A 50 -19.33 2.66 7.43
N LEU A 51 -18.32 3.00 8.24
CA LEU A 51 -16.97 3.23 7.76
C LEU A 51 -16.32 1.86 7.51
N VAL A 52 -15.84 1.63 6.29
CA VAL A 52 -15.16 0.39 5.91
C VAL A 52 -13.69 0.70 5.69
N VAL A 53 -12.81 -0.11 6.29
CA VAL A 53 -11.35 -0.02 6.11
C VAL A 53 -10.87 -1.34 5.51
N ALA A 54 -9.98 -1.28 4.54
CA ALA A 54 -9.36 -2.45 3.91
C ALA A 54 -7.84 -2.37 3.98
N ALA A 55 -7.19 -3.52 4.13
CA ALA A 55 -5.74 -3.66 4.05
C ALA A 55 -5.38 -4.73 3.02
N CYS A 56 -4.44 -4.42 2.12
CA CYS A 56 -4.01 -5.35 1.08
C CYS A 56 -2.49 -5.47 1.04
N VAL A 57 -1.98 -6.70 1.08
CA VAL A 57 -0.57 -7.02 0.81
C VAL A 57 -0.48 -7.52 -0.63
N LEU A 58 0.18 -6.75 -1.48
CA LEU A 58 0.41 -7.15 -2.87
C LEU A 58 1.67 -8.02 -2.96
N GLY A 59 1.50 -9.27 -3.41
CA GLY A 59 2.61 -10.16 -3.72
C GLY A 59 3.46 -9.68 -4.91
N PRO A 60 4.71 -10.15 -5.05
CA PRO A 60 5.66 -9.65 -6.04
C PRO A 60 5.22 -9.83 -7.51
N ASN A 61 4.30 -10.76 -7.80
CA ASN A 61 3.93 -11.16 -9.18
C ASN A 61 2.49 -10.80 -9.59
N ARG A 62 1.80 -9.89 -8.89
CA ARG A 62 0.39 -9.50 -9.21
C ARG A 62 0.29 -8.24 -10.10
N MET A 63 1.35 -7.91 -10.82
CA MET A 63 1.54 -6.59 -11.42
C MET A 63 0.74 -6.37 -12.72
N ASP A 64 0.63 -7.37 -13.59
CA ASP A 64 -0.05 -7.17 -14.88
C ASP A 64 -1.57 -7.03 -14.75
N SER A 65 -2.18 -7.80 -13.83
CA SER A 65 -3.62 -7.74 -13.57
C SER A 65 -4.07 -6.47 -12.82
N LEU A 66 -3.14 -5.77 -12.16
CA LEU A 66 -3.40 -4.57 -11.36
C LEU A 66 -2.80 -3.30 -11.99
N ALA A 67 -2.12 -3.41 -13.13
CA ALA A 67 -1.56 -2.26 -13.84
C ALA A 67 -2.65 -1.26 -14.31
N SER A 68 -3.87 -1.74 -14.54
CA SER A 68 -5.05 -0.93 -14.84
C SER A 68 -5.72 -0.32 -13.60
N LEU A 69 -5.30 -0.68 -12.39
CA LEU A 69 -5.87 -0.25 -11.12
C LEU A 69 -5.29 1.10 -10.64
N ASP A 70 -5.06 2.03 -11.57
CA ASP A 70 -4.48 3.35 -11.28
C ASP A 70 -5.51 4.31 -10.64
N ASP A 71 -6.80 4.08 -10.89
CA ASP A 71 -7.89 4.81 -10.24
C ASP A 71 -9.13 3.92 -10.12
N SER A 72 -9.39 3.39 -8.93
CA SER A 72 -10.57 2.57 -8.62
C SER A 72 -11.89 3.30 -8.93
N LYS A 73 -11.85 4.63 -9.08
CA LYS A 73 -13.01 5.48 -9.42
C LYS A 73 -13.36 5.49 -10.92
N LYS A 74 -12.47 5.01 -11.79
CA LYS A 74 -12.73 4.90 -13.25
C LYS A 74 -13.22 3.51 -13.68
N LEU A 75 -13.19 2.54 -12.79
CA LEU A 75 -13.68 1.19 -13.07
C LEU A 75 -15.21 1.18 -13.05
N GLY A 76 -15.83 0.44 -13.97
CA GLY A 76 -17.26 0.13 -13.90
C GLY A 76 -17.54 -0.89 -12.79
N GLU A 77 -18.80 -1.00 -12.37
CA GLU A 77 -19.22 -1.97 -11.33
C GLU A 77 -18.81 -3.41 -11.68
N ARG A 78 -19.02 -3.82 -12.94
CA ARG A 78 -18.63 -5.15 -13.44
C ARG A 78 -17.14 -5.44 -13.37
N GLU A 79 -16.29 -4.45 -13.63
CA GLU A 79 -14.83 -4.64 -13.59
C GLU A 79 -14.32 -4.66 -12.14
N ARG A 80 -14.99 -3.94 -11.23
CA ARG A 80 -14.74 -4.05 -9.79
C ARG A 80 -15.08 -5.46 -9.28
N GLU A 81 -16.26 -5.98 -9.59
CA GLU A 81 -16.67 -7.33 -9.20
C GLU A 81 -15.69 -8.40 -9.72
N ARG A 82 -15.19 -8.26 -10.94
CA ARG A 82 -14.21 -9.20 -11.52
C ARG A 82 -12.87 -9.22 -10.78
N LEU A 83 -12.49 -8.10 -10.16
CA LEU A 83 -11.25 -7.95 -9.41
C LEU A 83 -11.40 -8.37 -7.94
N PHE A 84 -12.64 -8.49 -7.44
CA PHE A 84 -12.94 -9.10 -6.15
C PHE A 84 -12.90 -10.64 -6.28
N PRO A 85 -12.17 -11.36 -5.42
CA PRO A 85 -12.14 -12.82 -5.40
C PRO A 85 -13.44 -13.46 -4.91
#